data_AF-N9RI58-F1
#
_entry.id   AF-N9RI58-F1
#
_cell.length_a   1.000
_cell.length_b   1.000
_cell.length_c   1.000
_cell.angle_alpha   90.00
_cell.angle_beta   90.00
_cell.angle_gamma   90.00
#
_symmetry.space_group_name_H-M   'P 1'
#
loop_
_entity.id
_entity.type
_entity.pdbx_description
1 polymer ?
#
loop_
_entity_poly.entity_id
_entity_poly.type
_entity_poly.pdbx_seq_one_letter_code
_entity_poly.pdbx_strand_id
1 'polypeptide(L)'
;MSDKKVTPDWNKIELDYRAGIKSLRQIAGEHGIKSETSIRKRAAKFGWQRDLNQTINDVADEIVRKDTVRKQVRSKSVHSEELRTIYDERQDFDISEEETIEENARAIAQVRIAHRRDISRSRNLFVKLIEEVEELTNKDLQQNLQQMLNQFLDEGCIEFFDAVAIQKTLSLNNRIGQLKQLTDSLKTVVALERQAYNMDNAQPVQDPLTALLNRITTGNSSTFQPVANDSDFEINSVPIAMNDTDHKDG
;
A
#
# COMPACT_ATOMS: atom_id res chain seq x y z
N MET A 1 -43.36 -13.89 -32.09
CA MET A 1 -42.49 -13.90 -30.91
C MET A 1 -41.85 -12.52 -30.83
N SER A 2 -42.47 -11.59 -30.09
CA SER A 2 -42.02 -10.20 -29.99
C SER A 2 -40.76 -10.13 -29.13
N ASP A 3 -39.65 -9.82 -29.79
CA ASP A 3 -38.35 -9.55 -29.18
C ASP A 3 -38.53 -8.37 -28.21
N LYS A 4 -38.68 -8.64 -26.91
CA LYS A 4 -38.81 -7.61 -25.88
C LYS A 4 -37.48 -6.85 -25.84
N LYS A 5 -37.43 -5.70 -26.52
CA LYS A 5 -36.36 -4.70 -26.37
C LYS A 5 -36.33 -4.27 -24.91
N VAL A 6 -35.47 -4.90 -24.12
CA VAL A 6 -35.12 -4.43 -22.78
C VAL A 6 -34.52 -3.03 -22.96
N THR A 7 -35.15 -2.03 -22.38
CA THR A 7 -34.63 -0.66 -22.36
C THR A 7 -33.39 -0.65 -21.46
N PRO A 8 -32.20 -0.31 -21.96
CA PRO A 8 -31.00 -0.33 -21.14
C PRO A 8 -31.06 0.75 -20.05
N ASP A 9 -30.81 0.38 -18.80
CA ASP A 9 -30.73 1.29 -17.65
C ASP A 9 -29.41 2.09 -17.70
N TRP A 10 -29.40 3.20 -18.45
CA TRP A 10 -28.20 3.99 -18.70
C TRP A 10 -27.51 4.54 -17.44
N ASN A 11 -28.26 4.84 -16.37
CA ASN A 11 -27.68 5.31 -15.11
C ASN A 11 -26.83 4.23 -14.42
N LYS A 12 -27.26 2.96 -14.49
CA LYS A 12 -26.48 1.84 -13.93
C LYS A 12 -25.25 1.55 -14.78
N ILE A 13 -25.41 1.59 -16.10
CA ILE A 13 -24.30 1.45 -17.06
C ILE A 13 -23.25 2.55 -16.85
N GLU A 14 -23.68 3.80 -16.60
CA GLU A 14 -22.77 4.91 -16.30
C GLU A 14 -21.96 4.65 -15.03
N LEU A 15 -22.60 4.14 -13.97
CA LEU A 15 -21.94 3.82 -12.71
C LEU A 15 -20.92 2.68 -12.88
N ASP A 16 -21.32 1.58 -13.53
CA ASP A 16 -20.42 0.46 -13.85
C ASP A 16 -19.28 0.89 -14.80
N TYR A 17 -19.56 1.78 -15.76
CA TYR A 17 -18.57 2.31 -16.69
C TYR A 17 -17.53 3.16 -15.96
N ARG A 18 -17.98 4.09 -15.10
CA ARG A 18 -17.09 4.96 -14.32
C ARG A 18 -16.24 4.17 -13.33
N ALA A 19 -16.83 3.15 -12.70
CA ALA A 19 -16.13 2.31 -11.73
C ALA A 19 -14.93 1.56 -12.34
N GLY A 20 -14.95 1.27 -13.65
CA GLY A 20 -13.81 0.66 -14.37
C GLY A 20 -13.42 -0.76 -13.95
N ILE A 21 -14.14 -1.37 -12.99
CA ILE A 21 -13.92 -2.73 -12.49
C ILE A 21 -14.31 -3.80 -13.52
N LYS A 22 -15.45 -3.61 -14.19
CA LYS A 22 -16.00 -4.59 -15.17
C LYS A 22 -15.58 -4.22 -16.58
N SER A 23 -15.22 -5.20 -17.41
CA SER A 23 -14.97 -4.95 -18.84
C SER A 23 -16.22 -4.44 -19.55
N LEU A 24 -16.04 -3.66 -20.60
CA LEU A 24 -17.16 -3.12 -21.37
C LEU A 24 -18.05 -4.22 -21.99
N ARG A 25 -17.45 -5.38 -22.30
CA ARG A 25 -18.16 -6.58 -22.76
C ARG A 25 -19.03 -7.19 -21.67
N GLN A 26 -18.56 -7.20 -20.41
CA GLN A 26 -19.34 -7.66 -19.28
C GLN A 26 -20.52 -6.73 -18.98
N ILE A 27 -20.28 -5.41 -18.97
CA ILE A 27 -21.34 -4.40 -18.81
C ILE A 27 -22.39 -4.55 -19.92
N ALA A 28 -21.96 -4.78 -21.17
CA ALA A 28 -22.87 -5.02 -22.27
C ALA A 28 -23.72 -6.29 -22.07
N GLY A 29 -23.12 -7.38 -21.59
CA GLY A 29 -23.82 -8.62 -21.27
C GLY A 29 -24.85 -8.48 -20.14
N GLU A 30 -24.49 -7.81 -19.04
CA GLU A 30 -25.34 -7.61 -17.87
C GLU A 30 -26.56 -6.72 -18.18
N HIS A 31 -26.37 -5.69 -18.99
CA HIS A 31 -27.42 -4.70 -19.31
C HIS A 31 -28.15 -4.96 -20.64
N GLY A 32 -27.93 -6.12 -21.27
CA GLY A 32 -28.61 -6.53 -22.50
C GLY A 32 -28.25 -5.71 -23.74
N ILE A 33 -27.07 -5.08 -23.76
CA ILE A 33 -26.57 -4.28 -24.88
C ILE A 33 -25.83 -5.20 -25.85
N LYS A 34 -26.23 -5.19 -27.12
CA LYS A 34 -25.67 -6.09 -28.16
C LYS A 34 -24.20 -5.81 -28.52
N SER A 35 -23.69 -4.61 -28.24
CA SER A 35 -22.32 -4.21 -28.59
C SER A 35 -21.78 -3.15 -27.62
N GLU A 36 -20.57 -3.40 -27.12
CA GLU A 36 -19.76 -2.46 -26.34
C GLU A 36 -19.62 -1.08 -27.01
N THR A 37 -19.57 -1.02 -28.35
CA THR A 37 -19.46 0.23 -29.11
C THR A 37 -20.59 1.21 -28.77
N SER A 38 -21.76 0.71 -28.37
CA SER A 38 -22.89 1.54 -27.94
C SER A 38 -22.63 2.24 -26.61
N ILE A 39 -21.94 1.57 -25.68
CA ILE A 39 -21.52 2.13 -24.40
C ILE A 39 -20.45 3.21 -24.64
N ARG A 40 -19.44 2.92 -25.47
CA ARG A 40 -18.36 3.87 -25.80
C ARG A 40 -18.88 5.15 -26.46
N LYS A 41 -19.80 5.02 -27.43
CA LYS A 41 -20.45 6.17 -28.09
C LYS A 41 -21.27 7.01 -27.11
N ARG A 42 -21.94 6.37 -26.14
CA ARG A 42 -22.69 7.07 -25.10
C ARG A 42 -21.74 7.80 -24.15
N ALA A 43 -20.70 7.12 -23.67
CA ALA A 43 -19.67 7.70 -22.81
C ALA A 43 -19.04 8.95 -23.43
N ALA A 44 -18.66 8.89 -24.72
CA ALA A 44 -18.12 10.03 -25.44
C ALA A 44 -19.10 11.21 -25.55
N LYS A 45 -20.39 10.93 -25.78
CA LYS A 45 -21.43 11.95 -25.89
C LYS A 45 -21.73 12.66 -24.56
N PHE A 46 -21.60 11.95 -23.45
CA PHE A 46 -21.94 12.44 -22.10
C PHE A 46 -20.72 12.71 -21.21
N GLY A 47 -19.50 12.61 -21.76
CA GLY A 47 -18.26 12.91 -21.03
C GLY A 47 -17.98 11.96 -19.87
N TRP A 48 -18.35 10.68 -19.97
CA TRP A 48 -18.08 9.72 -18.90
C TRP A 48 -16.59 9.40 -18.85
N GLN A 49 -15.99 9.53 -17.66
CA GLN A 49 -14.60 9.17 -17.39
C GLN A 49 -14.55 7.86 -16.61
N ARG A 50 -13.62 6.98 -16.97
CA ARG A 50 -13.50 5.62 -16.45
C ARG A 50 -12.22 5.49 -15.63
N ASP A 51 -12.33 4.95 -14.42
CA ASP A 51 -11.20 4.74 -13.52
C ASP A 51 -10.67 3.31 -13.63
N LEU A 52 -9.52 3.13 -14.30
CA LEU A 52 -8.89 1.82 -14.48
C LEU A 52 -7.80 1.53 -13.43
N ASN A 53 -7.63 2.38 -12.42
CA ASN A 53 -6.55 2.20 -11.45
C ASN A 53 -6.67 0.87 -10.70
N GLN A 54 -7.88 0.44 -10.35
CA GLN A 54 -8.07 -0.81 -9.63
C GLN A 54 -7.68 -2.02 -10.48
N THR A 55 -8.15 -2.10 -11.73
CA THR A 55 -7.85 -3.21 -12.64
C THR A 55 -6.36 -3.27 -12.99
N ILE A 56 -5.72 -2.12 -13.23
CA ILE A 56 -4.27 -2.02 -13.44
C ILE A 56 -3.50 -2.53 -12.21
N ASN A 57 -3.93 -2.15 -10.99
CA ASN A 57 -3.29 -2.62 -9.76
C ASN A 57 -3.47 -4.12 -9.52
N ASP A 58 -4.65 -4.67 -9.82
CA ASP A 58 -4.93 -6.11 -9.68
C ASP A 58 -4.06 -6.94 -10.64
N VAL A 59 -3.94 -6.50 -11.90
CA VAL A 59 -3.05 -7.12 -12.89
C VAL A 59 -1.58 -6.98 -12.47
N ALA A 60 -1.17 -5.82 -11.97
CA ALA A 60 0.18 -5.60 -11.46
C ALA A 60 0.50 -6.55 -10.29
N ASP A 61 -0.44 -6.72 -9.36
CA ASP A 61 -0.32 -7.66 -8.24
C ASP A 61 -0.22 -9.10 -8.71
N GLU A 62 -0.96 -9.49 -9.76
CA GLU A 62 -0.82 -10.82 -10.35
C GLU A 62 0.56 -11.04 -10.97
N ILE A 63 1.10 -10.04 -11.70
CA ILE A 63 2.46 -10.10 -12.26
C ILE A 63 3.50 -10.26 -11.15
N VAL A 64 3.40 -9.45 -10.09
CA VAL A 64 4.31 -9.50 -8.94
C VAL A 64 4.21 -10.86 -8.23
N ARG A 65 3.00 -11.40 -8.02
CA ARG A 65 2.79 -12.73 -7.45
C ARG A 65 3.45 -13.81 -8.33
N LYS A 66 3.19 -13.78 -9.64
CA LYS A 66 3.82 -14.73 -10.59
C LYS A 66 5.34 -14.64 -10.57
N ASP A 67 5.93 -13.46 -10.48
CA ASP A 67 7.38 -13.28 -10.37
C ASP A 67 7.93 -13.90 -9.07
N THR A 68 7.27 -13.64 -7.93
CA THR A 68 7.66 -14.26 -6.65
C THR A 68 7.59 -15.79 -6.68
N VAL A 69 6.55 -16.35 -7.31
CA VAL A 69 6.38 -17.80 -7.47
C VAL A 69 7.42 -18.37 -8.43
N ARG A 70 7.66 -17.73 -9.59
CA ARG A 70 8.68 -18.15 -10.55
C ARG A 70 10.08 -18.18 -9.94
N LYS A 71 10.41 -17.22 -9.06
CA LYS A 71 11.67 -17.22 -8.31
C LYS A 71 11.76 -18.40 -7.33
N GLN A 72 10.68 -18.72 -6.61
CA GLN A 72 10.64 -19.87 -5.69
C GLN A 72 10.73 -21.21 -6.42
N VAL A 73 10.13 -21.33 -7.61
CA VAL A 73 10.19 -22.54 -8.45
C VAL A 73 11.59 -22.68 -9.05
N ARG A 74 12.19 -21.61 -9.59
CA ARG A 74 13.56 -21.63 -10.16
C ARG A 74 14.65 -21.86 -9.12
N SER A 75 14.43 -21.54 -7.84
CA SER A 75 15.33 -21.95 -6.75
C SER A 75 15.22 -23.42 -6.37
N LYS A 76 14.27 -24.18 -6.95
CA LYS A 76 14.04 -25.60 -6.67
C LYS A 76 13.98 -26.51 -7.91
N SER A 77 13.93 -25.96 -9.12
CA SER A 77 13.95 -26.73 -10.37
C SER A 77 14.79 -26.04 -11.44
N VAL A 78 15.83 -26.76 -11.88
CA VAL A 78 16.53 -26.50 -13.15
C VAL A 78 15.62 -26.93 -14.31
N HIS A 79 15.60 -26.14 -15.39
CA HIS A 79 14.77 -26.28 -16.62
C HIS A 79 13.28 -25.96 -16.43
N SER A 80 12.59 -25.24 -17.33
CA SER A 80 12.72 -25.15 -18.79
C SER A 80 12.41 -23.73 -19.30
N GLU A 81 13.29 -23.25 -20.18
CA GLU A 81 13.05 -22.10 -21.07
C GLU A 81 12.44 -22.68 -22.35
N GLU A 82 11.16 -22.46 -22.60
CA GLU A 82 10.58 -22.73 -23.92
C GLU A 82 9.69 -21.58 -24.38
N LEU A 83 10.04 -21.14 -25.59
CA LEU A 83 9.45 -20.08 -26.40
C LEU A 83 7.93 -20.08 -26.42
N ARG A 84 7.36 -18.87 -26.41
CA ARG A 84 6.07 -18.62 -27.08
C ARG A 84 6.15 -17.34 -27.90
N THR A 85 6.86 -17.42 -29.03
CA THR A 85 6.63 -16.55 -30.18
C THR A 85 5.58 -17.20 -31.06
N ILE A 86 4.33 -16.71 -30.98
CA ILE A 86 3.33 -16.90 -32.02
C ILE A 86 2.91 -15.48 -32.41
N TYR A 87 3.50 -14.99 -33.51
CA TYR A 87 3.05 -13.80 -34.20
C TYR A 87 1.84 -14.21 -35.06
N ASP A 88 0.64 -13.81 -34.65
CA ASP A 88 -0.55 -13.80 -35.52
C ASP A 88 -0.65 -12.37 -36.09
N GLU A 89 -0.18 -12.21 -37.32
CA GLU A 89 -0.29 -10.98 -38.09
C GLU A 89 -1.76 -10.74 -38.46
N ARG A 90 -2.47 -9.95 -37.63
CA ARG A 90 -3.60 -9.15 -38.08
C ARG A 90 -3.46 -7.72 -37.62
N GLN A 91 -3.32 -6.90 -38.64
CA GLN A 91 -2.93 -5.50 -38.69
C GLN A 91 -4.05 -4.56 -38.23
N ASP A 92 -3.66 -3.64 -37.33
CA ASP A 92 -4.15 -2.27 -37.08
C ASP A 92 -5.66 -2.00 -36.87
N PHE A 93 -6.05 -1.66 -35.62
CA PHE A 93 -6.68 -0.37 -35.22
C PHE A 93 -7.13 -0.43 -33.75
N ASP A 94 -6.80 0.61 -32.96
CA ASP A 94 -6.97 0.75 -31.49
C ASP A 94 -6.03 -0.12 -30.63
N ILE A 95 -5.04 0.50 -29.99
CA ILE A 95 -4.38 -0.07 -28.80
C ILE A 95 -5.51 -0.45 -27.85
N SER A 96 -5.71 -1.74 -27.61
CA SER A 96 -6.86 -2.23 -26.84
C SER A 96 -6.77 -1.65 -25.43
N GLU A 97 -7.90 -1.28 -24.82
CA GLU A 97 -7.97 -0.89 -23.39
C GLU A 97 -7.20 -1.92 -22.54
N GLU A 98 -7.27 -3.19 -22.91
CA GLU A 98 -6.51 -4.30 -22.33
C GLU A 98 -4.99 -4.16 -22.47
N GLU A 99 -4.50 -3.75 -23.63
CA GLU A 99 -3.06 -3.52 -23.86
C GLU A 99 -2.56 -2.32 -23.03
N THR A 100 -3.34 -1.24 -22.96
CA THR A 100 -2.99 -0.09 -22.10
C THR A 100 -3.00 -0.44 -20.62
N ILE A 101 -3.94 -1.28 -20.17
CA ILE A 101 -3.99 -1.78 -18.80
C ILE A 101 -2.77 -2.64 -18.53
N GLU A 102 -2.41 -3.53 -19.46
CA GLU A 102 -1.28 -4.43 -19.29
C GLU A 102 0.07 -3.69 -19.24
N GLU A 103 0.29 -2.72 -20.13
CA GLU A 103 1.51 -1.91 -20.12
C GLU A 103 1.67 -1.12 -18.81
N ASN A 104 0.61 -0.44 -18.37
CA ASN A 104 0.62 0.30 -17.10
C ASN A 104 0.82 -0.65 -15.91
N ALA A 105 0.16 -1.82 -15.92
CA ALA A 105 0.30 -2.82 -14.88
C ALA A 105 1.73 -3.38 -14.82
N ARG A 106 2.36 -3.62 -15.99
CA ARG A 106 3.77 -4.03 -16.09
C ARG A 106 4.70 -2.97 -15.51
N ALA A 107 4.48 -1.68 -15.79
CA ALA A 107 5.30 -0.61 -15.24
C ALA A 107 5.20 -0.55 -13.71
N ILE A 108 3.98 -0.62 -13.15
CA ILE A 108 3.77 -0.66 -11.69
C ILE A 108 4.40 -1.91 -11.07
N ALA A 109 4.23 -3.07 -11.71
CA ALA A 109 4.81 -4.32 -11.25
C ALA A 109 6.34 -4.26 -11.21
N GLN A 110 6.98 -3.70 -12.24
CA GLN A 110 8.44 -3.52 -12.27
C GLN A 110 8.94 -2.68 -11.11
N VAL A 111 8.27 -1.56 -10.81
CA VAL A 111 8.61 -0.71 -9.65
C VAL A 111 8.47 -1.50 -8.34
N ARG A 112 7.36 -2.22 -8.15
CA ARG A 112 7.13 -3.05 -6.95
C ARG A 112 8.18 -4.16 -6.80
N ILE A 113 8.55 -4.83 -7.88
CA ILE A 113 9.61 -5.86 -7.89
C ILE A 113 10.96 -5.24 -7.53
N ALA A 114 11.30 -4.09 -8.11
CA ALA A 114 12.54 -3.37 -7.80
C ALA A 114 12.59 -2.98 -6.30
N HIS A 115 11.51 -2.41 -5.77
CA HIS A 115 11.41 -2.09 -4.34
C HIS A 115 11.61 -3.32 -3.46
N ARG A 116 10.95 -4.45 -3.76
CA ARG A 116 11.12 -5.70 -2.98
C ARG A 116 12.56 -6.21 -3.02
N ARG A 117 13.24 -6.09 -4.16
CA ARG A 117 14.65 -6.47 -4.32
C ARG A 117 15.56 -5.56 -3.48
N ASP A 118 15.34 -4.24 -3.54
CA ASP A 118 16.17 -3.27 -2.83
C ASP A 118 15.96 -3.34 -1.31
N ILE A 119 14.72 -3.54 -0.86
CA ILE A 119 14.38 -3.84 0.55
C ILE A 119 15.13 -5.09 1.03
N SER A 120 15.07 -6.18 0.26
CA SER A 120 15.77 -7.43 0.63
C SER A 120 17.28 -7.23 0.72
N ARG A 121 17.86 -6.47 -0.22
CA ARG A 121 19.29 -6.13 -0.22
C ARG A 121 19.67 -5.29 1.00
N SER A 122 18.84 -4.31 1.35
CA SER A 122 19.04 -3.45 2.52
C SER A 122 19.01 -4.26 3.82
N ARG A 123 18.04 -5.18 3.98
CA ARG A 123 17.97 -6.09 5.14
C ARG A 123 19.22 -6.98 5.24
N ASN A 124 19.68 -7.55 4.13
CA ASN A 124 20.90 -8.37 4.14
C ASN A 124 22.15 -7.56 4.52
N LEU A 125 22.24 -6.31 4.08
CA LEU A 125 23.34 -5.41 4.45
C LEU A 125 23.29 -5.10 5.96
N PHE A 126 22.09 -4.83 6.49
CA PHE A 126 21.89 -4.61 7.93
C PHE A 126 22.36 -5.80 8.77
N VAL A 127 22.01 -7.03 8.38
CA VAL A 127 22.46 -8.25 9.08
C VAL A 127 23.99 -8.36 9.09
N LYS A 128 24.64 -8.19 7.93
CA LYS A 128 26.11 -8.25 7.84
C LYS A 128 26.82 -7.20 8.69
N LEU A 129 26.25 -5.99 8.79
CA LEU A 129 26.83 -4.95 9.62
C LEU A 129 26.63 -5.21 11.12
N ILE A 130 25.53 -5.86 11.51
CA ILE A 130 25.38 -6.35 12.90
C ILE A 130 26.45 -7.40 13.19
N GLU A 131 26.63 -8.39 12.31
CA GLU A 131 27.68 -9.41 12.45
C GLU A 131 29.07 -8.77 12.63
N GLU A 132 29.40 -7.76 11.83
CA GLU A 132 30.66 -7.02 11.95
C GLU A 132 30.79 -6.27 13.29
N VAL A 133 29.70 -5.71 13.81
CA VAL A 133 29.69 -5.07 15.14
C VAL A 133 29.84 -6.10 16.26
N GLU A 134 29.22 -7.27 16.13
CA GLU A 134 29.35 -8.38 17.09
C GLU A 134 30.80 -8.87 17.15
N GLU A 135 31.43 -9.12 16.01
CA GLU A 135 32.83 -9.57 15.91
C GLU A 135 33.80 -8.56 16.55
N LEU A 136 33.59 -7.26 16.33
CA LEU A 136 34.45 -6.22 16.89
C LEU A 136 34.18 -5.93 18.35
N THR A 137 33.08 -6.41 18.93
CA THR A 137 32.87 -6.33 20.38
C THR A 137 33.79 -7.32 21.12
N ASN A 138 34.44 -8.24 20.40
CA ASN A 138 35.46 -9.12 20.95
C ASN A 138 36.71 -8.34 21.36
N LYS A 139 36.89 -8.18 22.67
CA LYS A 139 38.02 -7.44 23.27
C LYS A 139 39.38 -8.06 22.91
N ASP A 140 39.46 -9.38 22.79
CA ASP A 140 40.72 -10.08 22.52
C ASP A 140 41.18 -9.78 21.08
N LEU A 141 40.24 -9.78 20.13
CA LEU A 141 40.51 -9.40 18.73
C LEU A 141 41.00 -7.94 18.65
N GLN A 142 40.35 -7.02 19.38
CA GLN A 142 40.76 -5.62 19.41
C GLN A 142 42.15 -5.42 20.00
N GLN A 143 42.49 -6.13 21.07
CA GLN A 143 43.82 -6.07 21.69
C GLN A 143 44.90 -6.62 20.76
N ASN A 144 44.65 -7.74 20.10
CA ASN A 144 45.58 -8.33 19.13
C ASN A 144 45.81 -7.39 17.93
N LEU A 145 44.75 -6.74 17.44
CA LEU A 145 44.85 -5.79 16.33
C LEU A 145 45.63 -4.53 16.75
N GLN A 146 45.40 -4.01 17.95
CA GLN A 146 46.19 -2.89 18.50
C GLN A 146 47.67 -3.24 18.66
N GLN A 147 47.98 -4.45 19.13
CA GLN A 147 49.37 -4.91 19.24
C GLN A 147 50.05 -4.99 17.87
N MET A 148 49.38 -5.56 16.86
CA MET A 148 49.91 -5.58 15.48
C MET A 148 50.11 -4.18 14.90
N LEU A 149 49.16 -3.25 15.12
CA LEU A 149 49.28 -1.87 14.66
C LEU A 149 50.49 -1.16 15.29
N ASN A 150 50.69 -1.32 16.59
CA ASN A 150 51.83 -0.74 17.28
C ASN A 150 53.15 -1.34 16.76
N GLN A 151 53.18 -2.65 16.52
CA GLN A 151 54.37 -3.31 15.99
C GLN A 151 54.71 -2.81 14.57
N PHE A 152 53.72 -2.70 13.67
CA PHE A 152 53.97 -2.15 12.34
C PHE A 152 54.39 -0.68 12.36
N LEU A 153 53.92 0.09 13.34
CA LEU A 153 54.36 1.46 13.56
C LEU A 153 55.82 1.52 14.02
N ASP A 154 56.19 0.67 14.98
CA ASP A 154 57.57 0.57 15.51
C ASP A 154 58.56 0.08 14.44
N GLU A 155 58.12 -0.83 13.56
CA GLU A 155 58.88 -1.30 12.40
C GLU A 155 58.94 -0.29 11.25
N GLY A 156 58.22 0.84 11.36
CA GLY A 156 58.15 1.88 10.33
C GLY A 156 57.42 1.46 9.05
N CYS A 157 56.60 0.41 9.11
CA CYS A 157 55.81 -0.08 7.97
C CYS A 157 54.59 0.79 7.64
N ILE A 158 54.10 1.55 8.63
CA ILE A 158 52.94 2.44 8.51
C ILE A 158 53.24 3.77 9.20
N GLU A 159 52.62 4.84 8.72
CA GLU A 159 52.73 6.16 9.35
C GLU A 159 51.81 6.27 10.58
N PHE A 160 52.17 7.14 11.53
CA PHE A 160 51.37 7.38 12.75
C PHE A 160 49.94 7.84 12.43
N PHE A 161 49.78 8.71 11.42
CA PHE A 161 48.46 9.18 11.01
C PHE A 161 47.58 8.05 10.45
N ASP A 162 48.17 7.11 9.72
CA ASP A 162 47.47 5.94 9.18
C ASP A 162 47.04 4.98 10.29
N ALA A 163 47.92 4.71 11.27
CA ALA A 163 47.60 3.90 12.44
C ALA A 163 46.42 4.48 13.24
N VAL A 164 46.41 5.79 13.47
CA VAL A 164 45.31 6.49 14.15
C VAL A 164 44.02 6.47 13.32
N ALA A 165 44.11 6.61 11.99
CA ALA A 165 42.95 6.53 11.11
C ALA A 165 42.30 5.13 11.15
N ILE A 166 43.11 4.07 11.09
CA ILE A 166 42.65 2.67 11.21
C ILE A 166 42.03 2.43 12.59
N GLN A 167 42.65 2.89 13.67
CA GLN A 167 42.09 2.74 15.01
C GLN A 167 40.76 3.49 15.17
N LYS A 168 40.63 4.67 14.55
CA LYS A 168 39.41 5.47 14.58
C LYS A 168 38.27 4.81 13.79
N THR A 169 38.52 4.25 12.61
CA THR A 169 37.50 3.54 11.82
C THR A 169 37.07 2.22 12.46
N LEU A 170 37.97 1.56 13.18
CA LEU A 170 37.67 0.35 13.96
C LEU A 170 37.05 0.63 15.33
N SER A 171 37.08 1.88 15.81
CA SER A 171 36.56 2.22 17.13
C SER A 171 35.06 1.95 17.27
N LEU A 172 34.67 1.40 18.43
CA LEU A 172 33.28 1.07 18.74
C LEU A 172 32.36 2.29 18.71
N ASN A 173 32.84 3.48 19.10
CA ASN A 173 32.00 4.69 19.15
C ASN A 173 31.51 5.12 17.76
N ASN A 174 32.36 5.05 16.73
CA ASN A 174 31.93 5.36 15.36
C ASN A 174 30.93 4.32 14.84
N ARG A 175 31.13 3.04 15.19
CA ARG A 175 30.29 1.92 14.74
C ARG A 175 28.94 1.84 15.47
N ILE A 176 28.87 2.19 16.75
CA ILE A 176 27.60 2.36 17.49
C ILE A 176 26.77 3.50 16.87
N GLY A 177 27.43 4.59 16.47
CA GLY A 177 26.79 5.67 15.72
C GLY A 177 26.21 5.20 14.38
N GLN A 178 26.99 4.42 13.62
CA GLN A 178 26.52 3.79 12.38
C GLN A 178 25.37 2.82 12.63
N LEU A 179 25.43 1.98 13.67
CA LEU A 179 24.35 1.04 14.03
C LEU A 179 23.05 1.77 14.36
N LYS A 180 23.11 2.91 15.06
CA LYS A 180 21.92 3.74 15.32
C LYS A 180 21.30 4.28 14.03
N GLN A 181 22.12 4.88 13.16
CA GLN A 181 21.67 5.37 11.86
C GLN A 181 21.07 4.24 11.00
N LEU A 182 21.67 3.06 11.06
CA LEU A 182 21.19 1.87 10.36
C LEU A 182 19.88 1.34 10.94
N THR A 183 19.72 1.36 12.26
CA THR A 183 18.46 0.97 12.92
C THR A 183 17.33 1.90 12.50
N ASP A 184 17.60 3.20 12.39
CA ASP A 184 16.63 4.16 11.86
C ASP A 184 16.34 3.91 10.37
N SER A 185 17.35 3.55 9.57
CA SER A 185 17.14 3.11 8.19
C SER A 185 16.36 1.79 8.07
N LEU A 186 16.50 0.87 9.03
CA LEU A 186 15.74 -0.37 9.05
C LEU A 186 14.26 -0.09 9.32
N LYS A 187 13.94 0.82 10.23
CA LYS A 187 12.55 1.23 10.48
C LYS A 187 11.89 1.76 9.21
N THR A 188 12.60 2.56 8.41
CA THR A 188 12.07 3.07 7.15
C THR A 188 11.93 1.96 6.11
N VAL A 189 12.91 1.06 6.00
CA VAL A 189 12.85 -0.12 5.13
C VAL A 189 11.66 -1.02 5.50
N VAL A 190 11.39 -1.24 6.78
CA VAL A 190 10.23 -2.03 7.25
C VAL A 190 8.90 -1.34 6.92
N ALA A 191 8.81 -0.01 7.03
CA ALA A 191 7.63 0.73 6.59
C ALA A 191 7.41 0.58 5.08
N LEU A 192 8.48 0.73 4.29
CA LEU A 192 8.43 0.52 2.83
C LEU A 192 8.11 -0.93 2.46
N GLU A 193 8.56 -1.91 3.25
CA GLU A 193 8.20 -3.32 3.09
C GLU A 193 6.70 -3.53 3.29
N ARG A 194 6.14 -3.01 4.37
CA ARG A 194 4.70 -3.09 4.64
C ARG A 194 3.88 -2.49 3.50
N GLN A 195 4.35 -1.38 2.92
CA GLN A 195 3.73 -0.78 1.74
C GLN A 195 3.89 -1.65 0.48
N ALA A 196 5.09 -2.15 0.18
CA ALA A 196 5.39 -2.94 -1.01
C ALA A 196 4.71 -4.34 -1.03
N TYR A 197 4.37 -4.85 0.14
CA TYR A 197 3.59 -6.08 0.32
C TYR A 197 2.11 -5.83 0.57
N ASN A 198 1.63 -4.59 0.44
CA ASN A 198 0.24 -4.19 0.70
C ASN A 198 -0.25 -4.60 2.10
N MET A 199 0.65 -4.69 3.10
CA MET A 199 0.31 -5.02 4.49
C MET A 199 -0.34 -3.86 5.23
N ASP A 200 -0.18 -2.62 4.74
CA ASP A 200 -0.83 -1.43 5.30
C ASP A 200 -2.25 -1.18 4.75
N ASN A 201 -2.70 -1.97 3.76
CA ASN A 201 -4.07 -1.90 3.22
C ASN A 201 -5.10 -2.65 4.05
N ALA A 202 -4.78 -3.00 5.30
CA ALA A 202 -5.80 -3.32 6.28
C ALA A 202 -6.56 -2.02 6.59
N GLN A 203 -7.62 -1.74 5.83
CA GLN A 203 -8.64 -0.79 6.26
C GLN A 203 -8.98 -1.15 7.71
N PRO A 204 -8.91 -0.19 8.66
CA PRO A 204 -9.35 -0.48 10.00
C PRO A 204 -10.76 -1.01 9.86
N VAL A 205 -11.01 -2.23 10.33
CA VAL A 205 -12.36 -2.79 10.43
C VAL A 205 -13.09 -1.84 11.38
N GLN A 206 -13.74 -0.82 10.82
CA GLN A 206 -14.52 0.11 11.60
C GLN A 206 -15.66 -0.70 12.19
N ASP A 207 -15.80 -0.66 13.52
CA ASP A 207 -16.95 -1.21 14.21
C ASP A 207 -18.22 -0.69 13.50
N PRO A 208 -19.23 -1.54 13.20
CA PRO A 208 -20.48 -1.13 12.57
C PRO A 208 -21.10 0.11 13.26
N LEU A 209 -20.92 0.26 14.57
CA LEU A 209 -21.38 1.44 15.31
C LEU A 209 -20.57 2.70 14.96
N THR A 210 -19.24 2.60 14.86
CA THR A 210 -18.37 3.73 14.47
C THR A 210 -18.60 4.14 13.01
N ALA A 211 -18.83 3.16 12.12
CA ALA A 211 -19.19 3.43 10.73
C ALA A 211 -20.55 4.15 10.61
N LEU A 212 -21.53 3.76 11.44
CA LEU A 212 -22.85 4.40 11.50
C LEU A 212 -22.76 5.82 12.08
N LEU A 213 -22.00 6.02 13.15
CA LEU A 213 -21.76 7.35 13.71
C LEU A 213 -21.06 8.27 12.72
N ASN A 214 -20.01 7.81 12.04
CA ASN A 214 -19.33 8.60 11.01
C ASN A 214 -20.28 8.95 9.86
N ARG A 215 -21.17 8.03 9.46
CA ARG A 215 -22.19 8.28 8.43
C ARG A 215 -23.19 9.35 8.86
N ILE A 216 -23.59 9.36 10.13
CA ILE A 216 -24.51 10.34 10.69
C ILE A 216 -23.83 11.72 10.81
N THR A 217 -22.56 11.76 11.21
CA THR A 217 -21.84 13.02 11.45
C THR A 217 -21.27 13.65 10.17
N THR A 218 -20.94 12.86 9.15
CA THR A 218 -20.34 13.36 7.89
C THR A 218 -21.32 13.39 6.71
N GLY A 219 -22.49 12.75 6.83
CA GLY A 219 -23.53 12.76 5.80
C GLY A 219 -24.20 14.14 5.68
N ASN A 220 -23.79 14.91 4.66
CA ASN A 220 -24.36 16.22 4.30
C ASN A 220 -25.80 16.15 3.73
N SER A 221 -26.60 15.17 4.14
CA SER A 221 -28.00 14.99 3.72
C SER A 221 -28.90 14.76 4.94
N SER A 222 -29.23 15.88 5.58
CA SER A 222 -30.53 16.21 6.19
C SER A 222 -31.61 15.10 6.16
N THR A 223 -31.51 14.13 7.08
CA THR A 223 -32.64 13.23 7.41
C THR A 223 -33.03 13.32 8.89
N PHE A 224 -32.10 13.69 9.77
CA PHE A 224 -32.38 14.01 11.17
C PHE A 224 -31.66 15.30 11.52
N GLN A 225 -32.37 16.42 11.53
CA GLN A 225 -31.88 17.66 12.14
C GLN A 225 -32.47 17.79 13.54
N PRO A 226 -31.73 18.32 14.53
CA PRO A 226 -32.32 18.75 15.79
C PRO A 226 -33.38 19.81 15.49
N VAL A 227 -34.64 19.55 15.84
CA VAL A 227 -35.71 20.54 15.75
C VAL A 227 -35.44 21.61 16.80
N ALA A 228 -35.11 22.82 16.37
CA ALA A 228 -34.67 23.89 17.27
C ALA A 228 -35.79 24.46 18.15
N ASN A 229 -37.06 24.26 17.78
CA ASN A 229 -38.24 24.62 18.58
C ASN A 229 -39.35 23.60 18.30
N ASP A 230 -39.68 22.81 19.33
CA ASP A 230 -40.83 21.91 19.32
C ASP A 230 -42.07 22.72 19.71
N SER A 231 -43.01 22.91 18.78
CA SER A 231 -44.25 23.67 19.01
C SER A 231 -45.21 22.94 19.96
N ASP A 232 -45.00 21.65 20.18
CA ASP A 232 -45.90 20.79 20.94
C ASP A 232 -45.35 20.51 22.35
N PHE A 233 -44.19 21.09 22.70
CA PHE A 233 -43.61 20.98 24.03
C PHE A 233 -44.29 21.97 25.00
N GLU A 234 -45.49 21.61 25.45
CA GLU A 234 -46.13 22.30 26.57
C GLU A 234 -45.32 22.06 27.85
N ILE A 235 -44.68 23.12 28.35
CA ILE A 235 -44.13 23.14 29.71
C ILE A 235 -45.32 23.10 30.66
N ASN A 236 -45.81 21.89 30.98
CA ASN A 236 -46.68 21.70 32.12
C ASN A 236 -45.84 21.93 33.39
N SER A 237 -45.75 23.19 33.79
CA SER A 237 -45.25 23.60 35.10
C SER A 237 -46.24 23.09 36.16
N VAL A 238 -46.02 21.86 36.60
CA VAL A 238 -46.64 21.37 37.83
C VAL A 238 -46.21 22.31 38.97
N PRO A 239 -47.16 22.94 39.70
CA PRO A 239 -46.79 23.84 40.77
C PRO A 239 -46.16 23.01 41.89
N ILE A 240 -44.91 23.30 42.21
CA ILE A 240 -44.25 22.76 43.40
C ILE A 240 -44.97 23.36 44.60
N ALA A 241 -45.79 22.54 45.28
CA ALA A 241 -46.41 22.93 46.54
C ALA A 241 -45.30 23.23 47.56
N MET A 242 -45.19 24.50 47.96
CA MET A 242 -44.44 24.89 49.15
C MET A 242 -45.17 24.36 50.37
N ASN A 243 -44.73 23.23 50.90
CA ASN A 243 -45.08 22.85 52.27
C ASN A 243 -44.11 23.56 53.21
N ASP A 244 -44.53 24.74 53.66
CA ASP A 244 -44.13 25.25 54.97
C ASP A 244 -44.60 24.24 56.02
N THR A 245 -43.65 23.63 56.73
CA THR A 245 -43.93 23.09 58.06
C THR A 245 -42.85 23.59 58.99
N ASP A 246 -43.24 24.62 59.74
CA ASP A 246 -42.65 25.03 61.01
C ASP A 246 -42.30 23.81 61.86
N HIS A 247 -41.03 23.73 62.29
CA HIS A 247 -40.69 23.00 63.50
C HIS A 247 -39.98 23.94 64.46
N LYS A 248 -40.79 24.51 65.37
CA LYS A 248 -40.32 25.19 66.58
C LYS A 248 -40.04 24.18 67.68
N ASP A 249 -38.86 24.37 68.26
CA ASP A 249 -38.47 24.29 69.66
C ASP A 249 -38.61 22.97 70.45
N GLY A 250 -37.44 22.52 70.94
CA GLY A 250 -37.20 21.50 71.94
C GLY A 250 -35.71 21.31 72.15
#